data_AF-A0A1B2ERA6-F1
#
_entry.id   AF-A0A1B2ERA6-F1
#
_cell.length_a   1.000
_cell.length_b   1.000
_cell.length_c   1.000
_cell.angle_alpha   90.00
_cell.angle_beta   90.00
_cell.angle_gamma   90.00
#
_symmetry.space_group_name_H-M   'P 1'
#
loop_
_entity.id
_entity.type
_entity.pdbx_description
1 polymer ?
#
loop_
_entity_poly.entity_id
_entity_poly.type
_entity_poly.pdbx_seq_one_letter_code
_entity_poly.pdbx_strand_id
1 'polypeptide(L)'
;MTTFYVSTTGSDSNSGASGSPVKSITKAAQLAQAGDTVLVGAGTYNGTVSIAKNGTASGQITFKPVDGAKVVIDGAGTPANTDLVVITGDYITFQGFEVVNSTRTGIGLWGSHDSKVIGNNVHDSFRAGIYAGYSSPGVSYNNVIDGNEVWRNVKENMSRTWSGGWAQGISLAMSDNSTISNNNVYDNWGEGVGAMFTKGAKITGNTVYDSYSVGVYLDNAQDAVVQYNTVSHSYDTAFYRSGKPASGIEICNEIGDRMLPSSGIVITNNVLAGVGDVHYSSYGANTGLVNSTISSNTIYSSPESIPAPSPTPTPTPTPTPSDDPVVAADDSYAATEDAVLTVDATKGVLANDSAPDGGKAAVAGTFATAQGGSVKLAADGSFVYTPKANFFGSDSFSYTAKDADGDTDTGAVTFKVADVAETTPTPTPTPTPTPSPRPTTTTTINGTSSANELIGTSGNDLINGRDSHDTLWGMNGSDVLIGGTGRDTFVFASAGSNALKLGSGNVDVLVDFKAADDTIQLGDSVFTKLAAGALSSSAFVVGTKALDSSDRIIYDNKTGALSYDADGTGSTAAVKFAVLENKATINAADFYII
;
A
#
# COMPACT_ATOMS: atom_id res chain seq x y z
N MET A 1 -8.33 6.35 2.62
CA MET A 1 -8.82 5.44 1.58
C MET A 1 -10.31 5.25 1.83
N THR A 2 -11.11 5.73 0.90
CA THR A 2 -12.58 5.76 0.97
C THR A 2 -13.13 5.05 -0.25
N THR A 3 -14.27 4.38 -0.10
CA THR A 3 -14.99 3.77 -1.22
C THR A 3 -16.21 4.62 -1.55
N PHE A 4 -16.31 5.07 -2.79
CA PHE A 4 -17.46 5.78 -3.33
C PHE A 4 -18.34 4.81 -4.14
N TYR A 5 -19.65 4.93 -3.99
CA TYR A 5 -20.63 4.06 -4.64
C TYR A 5 -21.44 4.85 -5.67
N VAL A 6 -21.56 4.28 -6.87
CA VAL A 6 -22.34 4.83 -7.98
C VAL A 6 -23.47 3.88 -8.32
N SER A 7 -24.69 4.39 -8.48
CA SER A 7 -25.86 3.60 -8.86
C SER A 7 -26.75 4.37 -9.83
N THR A 8 -27.36 3.67 -10.80
CA THR A 8 -28.33 4.26 -11.74
C THR A 8 -29.56 4.87 -11.05
N THR A 9 -29.88 4.40 -9.84
CA THR A 9 -30.96 4.92 -8.98
C THR A 9 -30.48 5.96 -7.96
N GLY A 10 -29.19 6.30 -7.96
CA GLY A 10 -28.60 7.29 -7.05
C GLY A 10 -28.97 8.74 -7.41
N SER A 11 -28.36 9.69 -6.69
CA SER A 11 -28.46 11.13 -6.96
C SER A 11 -27.10 11.80 -6.84
N ASP A 12 -26.75 12.71 -7.76
CA ASP A 12 -25.47 13.45 -7.69
C ASP A 12 -25.43 14.51 -6.57
N SER A 13 -26.54 14.70 -5.86
CA SER A 13 -26.58 15.43 -4.59
C SER A 13 -26.12 14.58 -3.39
N ASN A 14 -25.97 13.27 -3.56
CA ASN A 14 -25.60 12.35 -2.49
C ASN A 14 -24.11 12.41 -2.18
N SER A 15 -23.73 11.85 -1.02
CA SER A 15 -22.34 11.84 -0.55
C SER A 15 -21.46 10.81 -1.27
N GLY A 16 -22.07 9.78 -1.88
CA GLY A 16 -21.36 8.65 -2.49
C GLY A 16 -21.01 7.54 -1.49
N ALA A 17 -21.51 7.60 -0.25
CA ALA A 17 -21.40 6.49 0.69
C ALA A 17 -22.29 5.30 0.28
N SER A 18 -22.06 4.09 0.82
CA SER A 18 -22.81 2.87 0.47
C SER A 18 -24.35 3.01 0.57
N GLY A 19 -24.85 3.69 1.60
CA GLY A 19 -26.29 3.98 1.77
C GLY A 19 -26.79 5.25 1.06
N SER A 20 -25.90 5.97 0.35
CA SER A 20 -26.21 7.23 -0.33
C SER A 20 -25.35 7.35 -1.60
N PRO A 21 -25.55 6.47 -2.60
CA PRO A 21 -24.72 6.44 -3.79
C PRO A 21 -24.97 7.65 -4.69
N VAL A 22 -23.93 8.13 -5.36
CA VAL A 22 -24.09 9.13 -6.42
C VAL A 22 -24.66 8.50 -7.69
N LYS A 23 -25.20 9.32 -8.60
CA LYS A 23 -25.82 8.81 -9.82
C LYS A 23 -24.80 8.60 -10.94
N SER A 24 -23.86 9.53 -11.09
CA SER A 24 -22.90 9.53 -12.19
C SER A 24 -21.49 9.18 -11.73
N ILE A 25 -20.76 8.49 -12.61
CA ILE A 25 -19.34 8.17 -12.42
C ILE A 25 -18.52 9.47 -12.37
N THR A 26 -18.86 10.46 -13.20
CA THR A 26 -18.25 11.81 -13.16
C THR A 26 -18.39 12.46 -11.78
N LYS A 27 -19.56 12.37 -11.14
CA LYS A 27 -19.71 12.93 -9.80
C LYS A 27 -18.84 12.21 -8.78
N ALA A 28 -18.75 10.88 -8.84
CA ALA A 28 -17.83 10.14 -7.97
C ALA A 28 -16.37 10.53 -8.22
N ALA A 29 -15.95 10.69 -9.48
CA ALA A 29 -14.60 11.13 -9.84
C ALA A 29 -14.27 12.52 -9.27
N GLN A 30 -15.25 13.43 -9.21
CA GLN A 30 -15.09 14.74 -8.58
C GLN A 30 -14.96 14.67 -7.05
N LEU A 31 -15.46 13.63 -6.41
CA LEU A 31 -15.39 13.44 -4.95
C LEU A 31 -14.12 12.70 -4.54
N ALA A 32 -13.73 11.68 -5.30
CA ALA A 32 -12.60 10.80 -5.03
C ALA A 32 -11.29 11.58 -4.80
N GLN A 33 -10.42 11.03 -3.96
CA GLN A 33 -9.06 11.49 -3.69
C GLN A 33 -8.07 10.34 -3.95
N ALA A 34 -6.78 10.64 -3.93
CA ALA A 34 -5.74 9.64 -4.10
C ALA A 34 -5.91 8.44 -3.15
N GLY A 35 -5.84 7.24 -3.71
CA GLY A 35 -6.05 5.95 -3.04
C GLY A 35 -7.50 5.51 -2.98
N ASP A 36 -8.47 6.37 -3.27
CA ASP A 36 -9.89 5.99 -3.17
C ASP A 36 -10.32 5.03 -4.30
N THR A 37 -11.38 4.28 -4.02
CA THR A 37 -12.01 3.38 -5.00
C THR A 37 -13.43 3.84 -5.29
N VAL A 38 -13.81 3.90 -6.56
CA VAL A 38 -15.16 4.14 -7.05
C VAL A 38 -15.74 2.82 -7.53
N LEU A 39 -16.72 2.29 -6.79
CA LEU A 39 -17.47 1.09 -7.14
C LEU A 39 -18.77 1.47 -7.86
N VAL A 40 -18.94 0.93 -9.07
CA VAL A 40 -20.09 1.22 -9.92
C VAL A 40 -21.03 0.03 -9.95
N GLY A 41 -22.26 0.23 -9.49
CA GLY A 41 -23.30 -0.80 -9.50
C GLY A 41 -23.77 -1.13 -10.92
N ALA A 42 -24.41 -2.29 -11.09
CA ALA A 42 -24.88 -2.76 -12.38
C ALA A 42 -25.85 -1.78 -13.06
N GLY A 43 -25.75 -1.68 -14.38
CA GLY A 43 -26.69 -0.92 -15.21
C GLY A 43 -26.02 -0.14 -16.34
N THR A 44 -26.85 0.61 -17.05
CA THR A 44 -26.43 1.48 -18.16
C THR A 44 -26.36 2.94 -17.71
N TYR A 45 -25.18 3.53 -17.88
CA TYR A 45 -24.86 4.90 -17.56
C TYR A 45 -24.74 5.68 -18.87
N ASN A 46 -25.74 6.52 -19.15
CA ASN A 46 -25.78 7.33 -20.36
C ASN A 46 -24.99 8.63 -20.17
N GLY A 47 -24.24 9.01 -21.20
CA GLY A 47 -23.50 10.27 -21.23
C GLY A 47 -22.02 10.12 -20.88
N THR A 48 -21.33 11.24 -20.78
CA THR A 48 -19.87 11.26 -20.65
C THR A 48 -19.37 11.05 -19.23
N VAL A 49 -18.21 10.42 -19.12
CA VAL A 49 -17.44 10.24 -17.89
C VAL A 49 -16.21 11.13 -17.93
N SER A 50 -16.01 11.97 -16.92
CA SER A 50 -14.82 12.83 -16.82
C SER A 50 -14.07 12.59 -15.51
N ILE A 51 -12.79 12.21 -15.64
CA ILE A 51 -11.88 11.89 -14.53
C ILE A 51 -10.67 12.82 -14.63
N ALA A 52 -10.67 13.88 -13.82
CA ALA A 52 -9.66 14.95 -13.89
C ALA A 52 -8.79 15.07 -12.63
N LYS A 53 -9.15 14.39 -11.55
CA LYS A 53 -8.34 14.39 -10.33
C LYS A 53 -7.21 13.39 -10.45
N ASN A 54 -6.11 13.68 -9.77
CA ASN A 54 -4.94 12.82 -9.75
C ASN A 54 -4.98 11.89 -8.53
N GLY A 55 -4.56 10.65 -8.75
CA GLY A 55 -4.04 9.79 -7.70
C GLY A 55 -2.58 10.12 -7.40
N THR A 56 -1.91 9.18 -6.75
CA THR A 56 -0.45 9.21 -6.53
C THR A 56 0.14 7.84 -6.78
N ALA A 57 1.47 7.76 -6.88
CA ALA A 57 2.19 6.49 -7.05
C ALA A 57 1.87 5.45 -5.96
N SER A 58 1.60 5.89 -4.72
CA SER A 58 1.23 5.01 -3.60
C SER A 58 -0.29 4.90 -3.38
N GLY A 59 -1.10 5.63 -4.15
CA GLY A 59 -2.55 5.73 -3.97
C GLY A 59 -3.23 6.11 -5.27
N GLN A 60 -3.37 5.15 -6.18
CA GLN A 60 -4.13 5.35 -7.42
C GLN A 60 -5.62 5.52 -7.11
N ILE A 61 -6.32 6.32 -7.93
CA ILE A 61 -7.79 6.33 -7.88
C ILE A 61 -8.29 5.20 -8.77
N THR A 62 -9.04 4.27 -8.20
CA THR A 62 -9.50 3.07 -8.92
C THR A 62 -10.99 3.18 -9.22
N PHE A 63 -11.37 3.00 -10.48
CA PHE A 63 -12.75 2.91 -10.94
C PHE A 63 -12.99 1.47 -11.40
N LYS A 64 -13.96 0.79 -10.79
CA LYS A 64 -14.35 -0.56 -11.21
C LYS A 64 -15.84 -0.82 -10.95
N PRO A 65 -16.46 -1.76 -11.68
CA PRO A 65 -17.74 -2.32 -11.25
C PRO A 65 -17.67 -2.89 -9.84
N VAL A 66 -18.83 -2.95 -9.17
CA VAL A 66 -19.03 -3.90 -8.07
C VAL A 66 -18.78 -5.30 -8.63
N ASP A 67 -18.18 -6.19 -7.82
CA ASP A 67 -17.81 -7.52 -8.30
C ASP A 67 -19.06 -8.28 -8.83
N GLY A 68 -18.92 -8.89 -10.01
CA GLY A 68 -20.02 -9.53 -10.76
C GLY A 68 -21.00 -8.57 -11.45
N ALA A 69 -20.89 -7.26 -11.27
CA ALA A 69 -21.80 -6.29 -11.90
C ALA A 69 -21.43 -6.01 -13.36
N LYS A 70 -22.42 -6.12 -14.25
CA LYS A 70 -22.29 -5.60 -15.62
C LYS A 70 -22.60 -4.11 -15.65
N VAL A 71 -21.59 -3.30 -15.99
CA VAL A 71 -21.71 -1.85 -16.12
C VAL A 71 -21.44 -1.43 -17.56
N VAL A 72 -22.42 -0.77 -18.17
CA VAL A 72 -22.34 -0.24 -19.53
C VAL A 72 -22.31 1.28 -19.47
N ILE A 73 -21.27 1.89 -20.05
CA ILE A 73 -21.19 3.33 -20.30
C ILE A 73 -21.56 3.52 -21.76
N ASP A 74 -22.75 4.09 -22.00
CA ASP A 74 -23.32 4.23 -23.34
C ASP A 74 -23.27 5.69 -23.81
N GLY A 75 -22.54 5.91 -24.90
CA GLY A 75 -22.40 7.20 -25.56
C GLY A 75 -23.55 7.54 -26.51
N ALA A 76 -24.53 6.65 -26.69
CA ALA A 76 -25.69 6.91 -27.54
C ALA A 76 -26.40 8.21 -27.12
N GLY A 77 -26.62 9.11 -28.08
CA GLY A 77 -27.26 10.41 -27.83
C GLY A 77 -26.34 11.49 -27.27
N THR A 78 -25.04 11.21 -27.04
CA THR A 78 -24.06 12.28 -26.80
C THR A 78 -23.89 13.17 -28.04
N PRO A 79 -23.46 14.44 -27.90
CA PRO A 79 -23.20 15.30 -29.05
C PRO A 79 -22.16 14.68 -29.97
N ALA A 80 -22.21 14.98 -31.27
CA ALA A 80 -21.20 14.51 -32.23
C ALA A 80 -19.79 14.94 -31.81
N ASN A 81 -18.79 14.10 -32.13
CA ASN A 81 -17.37 14.37 -31.83
C ASN A 81 -17.05 14.49 -30.33
N THR A 82 -17.75 13.71 -29.48
CA THR A 82 -17.56 13.68 -28.03
C THR A 82 -16.83 12.42 -27.60
N ASP A 83 -15.73 12.57 -26.86
CA ASP A 83 -15.06 11.43 -26.21
C ASP A 83 -15.89 10.97 -25.00
N LEU A 84 -16.08 9.65 -24.86
CA LEU A 84 -17.06 9.10 -23.93
C LEU A 84 -16.51 9.01 -22.50
N VAL A 85 -15.34 8.39 -22.33
CA VAL A 85 -14.60 8.38 -21.07
C VAL A 85 -13.34 9.23 -21.25
N VAL A 86 -13.24 10.33 -20.51
CA VAL A 86 -12.15 11.30 -20.59
C VAL A 86 -11.36 11.28 -19.29
N ILE A 87 -10.13 10.77 -19.37
CA ILE A 87 -9.18 10.70 -18.26
C ILE A 87 -8.08 11.71 -18.53
N THR A 88 -8.08 12.82 -17.79
CA THR A 88 -6.99 13.81 -17.78
C THR A 88 -6.18 13.76 -16.49
N GLY A 89 -6.68 13.07 -15.47
CA GLY A 89 -5.95 12.88 -14.21
C GLY A 89 -4.90 11.78 -14.31
N ASP A 90 -3.90 11.84 -13.46
CA ASP A 90 -2.78 10.90 -13.38
C ASP A 90 -3.01 9.82 -12.32
N TYR A 91 -2.30 8.69 -12.42
CA TYR A 91 -2.40 7.58 -11.47
C TYR A 91 -3.85 7.06 -11.31
N ILE A 92 -4.53 6.86 -12.44
CA ILE A 92 -5.90 6.36 -12.51
C ILE A 92 -5.90 4.92 -12.94
N THR A 93 -6.62 4.05 -12.25
CA THR A 93 -6.95 2.70 -12.77
C THR A 93 -8.43 2.69 -13.16
N PHE A 94 -8.72 2.43 -14.44
CA PHE A 94 -10.07 2.32 -14.98
C PHE A 94 -10.28 0.91 -15.55
N GLN A 95 -11.12 0.10 -14.91
CA GLN A 95 -11.16 -1.33 -15.21
C GLN A 95 -12.56 -1.95 -15.21
N GLY A 96 -12.76 -2.95 -16.08
CA GLY A 96 -13.93 -3.85 -16.04
C GLY A 96 -15.21 -3.30 -16.65
N PHE A 97 -15.18 -2.19 -17.39
CA PHE A 97 -16.39 -1.57 -17.94
C PHE A 97 -16.68 -2.02 -19.38
N GLU A 98 -17.96 -2.07 -19.75
CA GLU A 98 -18.37 -2.02 -21.17
C GLU A 98 -18.54 -0.54 -21.57
N VAL A 99 -17.84 -0.09 -22.61
CA VAL A 99 -17.86 1.28 -23.12
C VAL A 99 -18.26 1.23 -24.59
N VAL A 100 -19.41 1.82 -24.90
CA VAL A 100 -20.09 1.58 -26.19
C VAL A 100 -20.65 2.86 -26.82
N ASN A 101 -20.74 2.88 -28.15
CA ASN A 101 -21.41 3.93 -28.95
C ASN A 101 -20.84 5.35 -28.75
N SER A 102 -19.53 5.49 -28.52
CA SER A 102 -18.91 6.81 -28.48
C SER A 102 -19.03 7.52 -29.82
N THR A 103 -19.37 8.82 -29.80
CA THR A 103 -19.41 9.65 -31.01
C THR A 103 -18.04 10.21 -31.41
N ARG A 104 -16.99 9.88 -30.65
CA ARG A 104 -15.58 10.07 -30.98
C ARG A 104 -14.75 8.91 -30.41
N THR A 105 -13.93 9.12 -29.38
CA THR A 105 -13.10 8.08 -28.74
C THR A 105 -13.88 7.39 -27.63
N GLY A 106 -13.74 6.07 -27.49
CA GLY A 106 -14.34 5.31 -26.38
C GLY A 106 -13.74 5.74 -25.04
N ILE A 107 -12.46 5.39 -24.82
CA ILE A 107 -11.69 5.76 -23.63
C ILE A 107 -10.46 6.56 -24.05
N GLY A 108 -10.34 7.80 -23.56
CA GLY A 108 -9.22 8.68 -23.85
C GLY A 108 -8.43 9.07 -22.61
N LEU A 109 -7.15 8.69 -22.55
CA LEU A 109 -6.16 9.21 -21.62
C LEU A 109 -5.49 10.43 -22.25
N TRP A 110 -6.01 11.61 -21.96
CA TRP A 110 -5.61 12.87 -22.58
C TRP A 110 -4.58 13.59 -21.70
N GLY A 111 -3.30 13.39 -22.02
CA GLY A 111 -2.18 13.98 -21.26
C GLY A 111 -1.94 13.32 -19.89
N SER A 112 -2.67 12.25 -19.57
CA SER A 112 -2.48 11.46 -18.35
C SER A 112 -1.17 10.68 -18.39
N HIS A 113 -0.60 10.43 -17.21
CA HIS A 113 0.51 9.51 -17.02
C HIS A 113 0.32 8.57 -15.83
N ASP A 114 1.10 7.46 -15.84
CA ASP A 114 1.08 6.40 -14.84
C ASP A 114 -0.32 5.81 -14.57
N SER A 115 -1.20 5.88 -15.57
CA SER A 115 -2.59 5.43 -15.50
C SER A 115 -2.80 4.12 -16.27
N LYS A 116 -3.88 3.41 -15.95
CA LYS A 116 -4.18 2.07 -16.43
C LYS A 116 -5.61 1.95 -16.93
N VAL A 117 -5.79 1.31 -18.08
CA VAL A 117 -7.07 0.89 -18.64
C VAL A 117 -7.04 -0.62 -18.81
N ILE A 118 -7.77 -1.33 -17.94
CA ILE A 118 -7.60 -2.79 -17.76
C ILE A 118 -8.91 -3.54 -17.93
N GLY A 119 -8.94 -4.61 -18.73
CA GLY A 119 -10.08 -5.54 -18.71
C GLY A 119 -11.42 -4.94 -19.12
N ASN A 120 -11.41 -3.93 -19.99
CA ASN A 120 -12.63 -3.28 -20.48
C ASN A 120 -13.06 -3.87 -21.83
N ASN A 121 -14.35 -3.79 -22.11
CA ASN A 121 -14.94 -4.08 -23.41
C ASN A 121 -15.24 -2.75 -24.11
N VAL A 122 -14.52 -2.39 -25.17
CA VAL A 122 -14.64 -1.07 -25.81
C VAL A 122 -14.99 -1.20 -27.28
N HIS A 123 -16.20 -0.78 -27.65
CA HIS A 123 -16.68 -1.01 -29.01
C HIS A 123 -17.64 0.04 -29.55
N ASP A 124 -17.88 -0.02 -30.86
CA ASP A 124 -18.77 0.89 -31.57
C ASP A 124 -18.39 2.37 -31.48
N SER A 125 -17.13 2.70 -31.20
CA SER A 125 -16.67 4.09 -31.16
C SER A 125 -16.48 4.66 -32.57
N PHE A 126 -16.84 5.93 -32.76
CA PHE A 126 -16.71 6.59 -34.06
C PHE A 126 -15.25 6.72 -34.51
N ARG A 127 -14.31 6.92 -33.58
CA ARG A 127 -12.85 6.91 -33.80
C ARG A 127 -12.22 5.77 -33.00
N ALA A 128 -11.03 6.00 -32.41
CA ALA A 128 -10.33 5.00 -31.60
C ALA A 128 -11.22 4.43 -30.48
N GLY A 129 -11.06 3.13 -30.21
CA GLY A 129 -11.66 2.51 -29.02
C GLY A 129 -10.97 3.06 -27.78
N ILE A 130 -9.65 2.87 -27.70
CA ILE A 130 -8.82 3.38 -26.60
C ILE A 130 -7.71 4.26 -27.17
N TYR A 131 -7.51 5.43 -26.61
CA TYR A 131 -6.45 6.37 -26.98
C TYR A 131 -5.70 6.82 -25.74
N ALA A 132 -4.36 6.78 -25.77
CA ALA A 132 -3.52 7.47 -24.80
C ALA A 132 -2.57 8.41 -25.53
N GLY A 133 -2.55 9.67 -25.13
CA GLY A 133 -1.72 10.65 -25.81
C GLY A 133 -2.04 12.09 -25.51
N TYR A 134 -1.30 12.98 -26.16
CA TYR A 134 -1.53 14.42 -26.07
C TYR A 134 -1.07 15.16 -27.33
N SER A 135 -1.28 16.48 -27.36
CA SER A 135 -0.89 17.34 -28.48
C SER A 135 0.61 17.64 -28.56
N SER A 136 1.37 17.29 -27.52
CA SER A 136 2.82 17.51 -27.44
C SER A 136 3.55 16.34 -26.78
N PRO A 137 4.76 15.98 -27.23
CA PRO A 137 5.60 14.97 -26.59
C PRO A 137 5.92 15.29 -25.13
N GLY A 138 6.17 14.25 -24.32
CA GLY A 138 6.58 14.38 -22.92
C GLY A 138 5.46 14.73 -21.93
N VAL A 139 4.20 14.80 -22.38
CA VAL A 139 3.05 15.08 -21.50
C VAL A 139 2.36 13.80 -21.06
N SER A 140 2.03 12.91 -21.99
CA SER A 140 1.49 11.59 -21.67
C SER A 140 2.62 10.57 -21.65
N TYR A 141 2.67 9.72 -20.62
CA TYR A 141 3.69 8.68 -20.51
C TYR A 141 3.33 7.59 -19.50
N ASN A 142 4.03 6.45 -19.53
CA ASN A 142 3.89 5.33 -18.57
C ASN A 142 2.46 4.79 -18.42
N ASN A 143 1.61 4.93 -19.43
CA ASN A 143 0.25 4.40 -19.36
C ASN A 143 0.23 2.92 -19.73
N VAL A 144 -0.73 2.17 -19.17
CA VAL A 144 -0.89 0.74 -19.42
C VAL A 144 -2.30 0.47 -19.93
N ILE A 145 -2.40 -0.17 -21.10
CA ILE A 145 -3.65 -0.63 -21.69
C ILE A 145 -3.56 -2.15 -21.78
N ASP A 146 -4.18 -2.86 -20.84
CA ASP A 146 -3.96 -4.29 -20.63
C ASP A 146 -5.26 -5.12 -20.60
N GLY A 147 -5.27 -6.25 -21.29
CA GLY A 147 -6.35 -7.23 -21.14
C GLY A 147 -7.73 -6.78 -21.64
N ASN A 148 -7.82 -5.77 -22.51
CA ASN A 148 -9.09 -5.24 -23.01
C ASN A 148 -9.57 -5.98 -24.27
N GLU A 149 -10.89 -6.04 -24.45
CA GLU A 149 -11.55 -6.47 -25.69
C GLU A 149 -11.96 -5.22 -26.47
N VAL A 150 -11.44 -5.00 -27.68
CA VAL A 150 -11.62 -3.74 -28.43
C VAL A 150 -12.04 -3.99 -29.88
N TRP A 151 -13.30 -3.73 -30.23
CA TRP A 151 -13.81 -4.10 -31.55
C TRP A 151 -14.82 -3.15 -32.17
N ARG A 152 -14.98 -3.23 -33.50
CA ARG A 152 -15.97 -2.42 -34.24
C ARG A 152 -15.85 -0.92 -33.99
N ASN A 153 -14.63 -0.45 -33.78
CA ASN A 153 -14.34 0.98 -33.64
C ASN A 153 -13.87 1.59 -34.97
N VAL A 154 -13.59 2.89 -34.96
CA VAL A 154 -13.18 3.67 -36.13
C VAL A 154 -14.29 3.72 -37.19
N LYS A 155 -15.54 3.87 -36.72
CA LYS A 155 -16.73 3.87 -37.59
C LYS A 155 -16.73 5.00 -38.63
N GLU A 156 -15.90 6.03 -38.45
CA GLU A 156 -15.67 7.07 -39.47
C GLU A 156 -15.27 6.49 -40.84
N ASN A 157 -14.67 5.29 -40.85
CA ASN A 157 -14.22 4.61 -42.06
C ASN A 157 -15.12 3.45 -42.51
N MET A 158 -16.30 3.25 -41.89
CA MET A 158 -17.24 2.19 -42.28
C MET A 158 -17.69 2.25 -43.74
N SER A 159 -17.68 3.44 -44.35
CA SER A 159 -17.96 3.61 -45.79
C SER A 159 -16.87 3.02 -46.68
N ARG A 160 -15.69 2.71 -46.13
CA ARG A 160 -14.51 2.17 -46.82
C ARG A 160 -14.01 3.07 -47.95
N THR A 161 -14.26 4.37 -47.82
CA THR A 161 -13.74 5.39 -48.75
C THR A 161 -12.40 5.91 -48.24
N TRP A 162 -11.58 6.49 -49.13
CA TRP A 162 -10.29 7.11 -48.75
C TRP A 162 -10.42 8.40 -47.91
N SER A 163 -11.65 8.75 -47.52
CA SER A 163 -12.01 10.00 -46.88
C SER A 163 -12.32 9.75 -45.40
N GLY A 164 -11.35 10.01 -44.53
CA GLY A 164 -11.52 9.80 -43.08
C GLY A 164 -10.18 9.94 -42.33
N GLY A 165 -10.24 9.98 -41.00
CA GLY A 165 -9.05 9.80 -40.18
C GLY A 165 -8.65 8.32 -40.10
N TRP A 166 -7.37 8.04 -39.90
CA TRP A 166 -6.84 6.68 -39.75
C TRP A 166 -6.52 6.41 -38.28
N ALA A 167 -7.55 6.40 -37.43
CA ALA A 167 -7.37 6.03 -36.04
C ALA A 167 -7.11 4.51 -35.89
N GLN A 168 -6.38 4.13 -34.84
CA GLN A 168 -6.24 2.74 -34.40
C GLN A 168 -7.41 2.34 -33.48
N GLY A 169 -7.69 1.04 -33.38
CA GLY A 169 -8.52 0.48 -32.31
C GLY A 169 -7.95 0.82 -30.93
N ILE A 170 -6.63 0.63 -30.76
CA ILE A 170 -5.86 1.14 -29.60
C ILE A 170 -4.68 1.98 -30.07
N SER A 171 -4.61 3.24 -29.63
CA SER A 171 -3.59 4.20 -30.05
C SER A 171 -2.74 4.71 -28.88
N LEU A 172 -1.42 4.65 -29.02
CA LEU A 172 -0.48 5.51 -28.29
C LEU A 172 -0.02 6.64 -29.20
N ALA A 173 -0.28 7.89 -28.84
CA ALA A 173 0.11 9.04 -29.67
C ALA A 173 0.83 10.09 -28.82
N MET A 174 2.14 10.25 -29.00
CA MET A 174 2.98 11.05 -28.10
C MET A 174 2.84 10.61 -26.62
N SER A 175 2.76 9.29 -26.40
CA SER A 175 2.58 8.69 -25.06
C SER A 175 3.78 7.81 -24.70
N ASP A 176 4.84 8.42 -24.18
CA ASP A 176 6.14 7.77 -24.04
C ASP A 176 6.15 6.66 -22.98
N ASN A 177 6.90 5.58 -23.23
CA ASN A 177 7.05 4.43 -22.34
C ASN A 177 5.73 3.73 -21.96
N SER A 178 4.65 4.00 -22.70
CA SER A 178 3.35 3.38 -22.49
C SER A 178 3.30 1.97 -23.10
N THR A 179 2.44 1.13 -22.55
CA THR A 179 2.32 -0.30 -22.89
C THR A 179 0.90 -0.64 -23.36
N ILE A 180 0.81 -1.35 -24.48
CA ILE A 180 -0.39 -2.06 -24.95
C ILE A 180 -0.10 -3.56 -24.78
N SER A 181 -0.77 -4.24 -23.85
CA SER A 181 -0.52 -5.65 -23.59
C SER A 181 -1.75 -6.54 -23.47
N ASN A 182 -1.65 -7.79 -23.93
CA ASN A 182 -2.67 -8.82 -23.72
C ASN A 182 -4.10 -8.44 -24.17
N ASN A 183 -4.25 -7.49 -25.10
CA ASN A 183 -5.56 -7.07 -25.60
C ASN A 183 -5.97 -7.94 -26.78
N ASN A 184 -7.28 -8.07 -26.97
CA ASN A 184 -7.87 -8.65 -28.17
C ASN A 184 -8.55 -7.53 -28.97
N VAL A 185 -8.06 -7.28 -30.18
CA VAL A 185 -8.40 -6.09 -30.97
C VAL A 185 -8.80 -6.49 -32.38
N TYR A 186 -10.07 -6.31 -32.73
CA TYR A 186 -10.59 -6.87 -33.98
C TYR A 186 -11.75 -6.12 -34.62
N ASP A 187 -12.07 -6.43 -35.87
CA ASP A 187 -13.19 -5.85 -36.61
C ASP A 187 -13.19 -4.31 -36.64
N ASN A 188 -12.00 -3.68 -36.63
CA ASN A 188 -11.89 -2.22 -36.59
C ASN A 188 -11.78 -1.66 -38.01
N TRP A 189 -12.57 -0.63 -38.35
CA TRP A 189 -12.54 0.02 -39.67
C TRP A 189 -11.33 0.97 -39.87
N GLY A 190 -10.35 0.90 -38.97
CA GLY A 190 -9.08 1.61 -39.08
C GLY A 190 -7.92 0.65 -38.99
N GLU A 191 -6.94 1.03 -38.19
CA GLU A 191 -5.81 0.18 -37.84
C GLU A 191 -6.11 -0.60 -36.54
N GLY A 192 -5.37 -1.66 -36.26
CA GLY A 192 -5.55 -2.47 -35.06
C GLY A 192 -5.01 -1.75 -33.82
N VAL A 193 -3.70 -1.88 -33.60
CA VAL A 193 -2.99 -1.21 -32.51
C VAL A 193 -1.81 -0.40 -33.05
N GLY A 194 -1.41 0.66 -32.36
CA GLY A 194 -0.26 1.41 -32.84
C GLY A 194 0.34 2.43 -31.90
N ALA A 195 1.53 2.88 -32.28
CA ALA A 195 2.28 3.92 -31.61
C ALA A 195 2.73 4.98 -32.62
N MET A 196 2.31 6.22 -32.39
CA MET A 196 2.60 7.37 -33.25
C MET A 196 3.38 8.42 -32.48
N PHE A 197 4.46 8.95 -33.03
CA PHE A 197 5.29 10.01 -32.42
C PHE A 197 5.67 9.70 -30.96
N THR A 198 5.92 8.42 -30.66
CA THR A 198 6.06 7.90 -29.30
C THR A 198 7.44 7.27 -29.13
N LYS A 199 8.06 7.47 -27.97
CA LYS A 199 9.31 6.82 -27.59
C LYS A 199 9.07 5.70 -26.56
N GLY A 200 9.71 4.55 -26.74
CA GLY A 200 9.71 3.46 -25.76
C GLY A 200 8.40 2.71 -25.62
N ALA A 201 7.50 2.80 -26.62
CA ALA A 201 6.24 2.06 -26.59
C ALA A 201 6.47 0.55 -26.53
N LYS A 202 5.68 -0.17 -25.74
CA LYS A 202 5.68 -1.63 -25.70
C LYS A 202 4.34 -2.16 -26.19
N ILE A 203 4.35 -3.01 -27.22
CA ILE A 203 3.16 -3.64 -27.77
C ILE A 203 3.38 -5.15 -27.70
N THR A 204 2.73 -5.84 -26.76
CA THR A 204 3.06 -7.25 -26.49
C THR A 204 1.91 -8.16 -26.08
N GLY A 205 1.92 -9.41 -26.52
CA GLY A 205 0.90 -10.40 -26.13
C GLY A 205 -0.49 -10.12 -26.70
N ASN A 206 -0.64 -9.18 -27.63
CA ASN A 206 -1.95 -8.82 -28.17
C ASN A 206 -2.37 -9.79 -29.28
N THR A 207 -3.67 -10.05 -29.37
CA THR A 207 -4.30 -10.70 -30.52
C THR A 207 -4.99 -9.62 -31.34
N VAL A 208 -4.58 -9.46 -32.60
CA VAL A 208 -5.08 -8.43 -33.50
C VAL A 208 -5.55 -9.09 -34.79
N TYR A 209 -6.80 -8.89 -35.19
CA TYR A 209 -7.27 -9.45 -36.45
C TYR A 209 -8.35 -8.61 -37.13
N ASP A 210 -8.54 -8.80 -38.43
CA ASP A 210 -9.61 -8.16 -39.21
C ASP A 210 -9.68 -6.62 -39.02
N SER A 211 -8.50 -6.00 -38.96
CA SER A 211 -8.38 -4.54 -39.06
C SER A 211 -8.44 -4.14 -40.53
N TYR A 212 -9.03 -2.98 -40.82
CA TYR A 212 -9.23 -2.52 -42.20
C TYR A 212 -7.93 -2.14 -42.92
N SER A 213 -6.96 -1.54 -42.21
CA SER A 213 -5.76 -0.94 -42.83
C SER A 213 -4.47 -1.68 -42.49
N VAL A 214 -4.09 -1.67 -41.22
CA VAL A 214 -2.84 -2.25 -40.68
C VAL A 214 -3.18 -2.95 -39.37
N GLY A 215 -2.56 -4.09 -39.08
CA GLY A 215 -2.67 -4.76 -37.79
C GLY A 215 -1.94 -4.00 -36.68
N VAL A 216 -0.63 -3.83 -36.82
CA VAL A 216 0.21 -3.03 -35.91
C VAL A 216 0.87 -1.89 -36.65
N TYR A 217 0.59 -0.65 -36.26
CA TYR A 217 1.10 0.56 -36.90
C TYR A 217 2.11 1.30 -36.04
N LEU A 218 3.30 1.58 -36.57
CA LEU A 218 4.34 2.34 -35.91
C LEU A 218 4.70 3.53 -36.79
N ASP A 219 4.29 4.74 -36.42
CA ASP A 219 4.61 5.95 -37.18
C ASP A 219 5.47 6.89 -36.37
N ASN A 220 6.63 7.26 -36.91
CA ASN A 220 7.57 8.14 -36.22
C ASN A 220 7.87 7.66 -34.77
N ALA A 221 8.00 6.34 -34.58
CA ALA A 221 8.13 5.70 -33.27
C ALA A 221 9.58 5.34 -32.95
N GLN A 222 10.06 5.67 -31.76
CA GLN A 222 11.44 5.39 -31.34
C GLN A 222 11.50 4.36 -30.23
N ASP A 223 12.51 3.50 -30.27
CA ASP A 223 12.79 2.50 -29.23
C ASP A 223 11.58 1.62 -28.88
N ALA A 224 10.65 1.45 -29.84
CA ALA A 224 9.43 0.69 -29.64
C ALA A 224 9.74 -0.82 -29.64
N VAL A 225 9.09 -1.58 -28.76
CA VAL A 225 9.24 -3.03 -28.63
C VAL A 225 7.91 -3.70 -28.98
N VAL A 226 7.87 -4.47 -30.06
CA VAL A 226 6.69 -5.20 -30.53
C VAL A 226 6.99 -6.69 -30.51
N GLN A 227 6.43 -7.41 -29.54
CA GLN A 227 6.77 -8.82 -29.32
C GLN A 227 5.60 -9.68 -28.89
N TYR A 228 5.60 -10.97 -29.27
CA TYR A 228 4.61 -11.95 -28.82
C TYR A 228 3.17 -11.61 -29.21
N ASN A 229 2.96 -10.78 -30.23
CA ASN A 229 1.63 -10.49 -30.75
C ASN A 229 1.26 -11.52 -31.82
N THR A 230 -0.03 -11.85 -31.88
CA THR A 230 -0.62 -12.57 -33.01
C THR A 230 -1.41 -11.57 -33.85
N VAL A 231 -0.98 -11.36 -35.09
CA VAL A 231 -1.64 -10.47 -36.05
C VAL A 231 -2.13 -11.30 -37.22
N SER A 232 -3.43 -11.26 -37.49
CA SER A 232 -4.01 -12.11 -38.53
C SER A 232 -5.17 -11.45 -39.26
N HIS A 233 -5.68 -12.11 -40.30
CA HIS A 233 -6.88 -11.67 -41.01
C HIS A 233 -7.65 -12.91 -41.46
N SER A 234 -8.92 -13.04 -41.07
CA SER A 234 -9.81 -14.18 -41.37
C SER A 234 -10.23 -14.28 -42.83
N TYR A 235 -9.92 -13.22 -43.59
CA TYR A 235 -10.35 -12.95 -44.96
C TYR A 235 -11.80 -12.47 -45.08
N ASP A 236 -12.37 -11.95 -43.98
CA ASP A 236 -13.58 -11.17 -44.06
C ASP A 236 -13.36 -9.91 -44.92
N THR A 237 -13.91 -9.94 -46.14
CA THR A 237 -13.83 -8.84 -47.10
C THR A 237 -14.48 -7.54 -46.62
N ALA A 238 -15.26 -7.57 -45.52
CA ALA A 238 -15.73 -6.36 -44.86
C ALA A 238 -14.59 -5.45 -44.41
N PHE A 239 -13.43 -6.03 -44.10
CA PHE A 239 -12.22 -5.34 -43.61
C PHE A 239 -11.10 -5.27 -44.67
N TYR A 240 -11.42 -5.45 -45.95
CA TYR A 240 -10.44 -5.29 -47.02
C TYR A 240 -10.25 -3.84 -47.46
N ARG A 241 -9.01 -3.35 -47.42
CA ARG A 241 -8.63 -2.08 -48.05
C ARG A 241 -8.09 -2.32 -49.45
N SER A 242 -8.67 -1.64 -50.44
CA SER A 242 -8.31 -1.78 -51.86
C SER A 242 -8.35 -3.24 -52.36
N GLY A 243 -9.30 -4.04 -51.86
CA GLY A 243 -9.49 -5.44 -52.26
C GLY A 243 -8.46 -6.41 -51.68
N LYS A 244 -7.72 -6.03 -50.64
CA LYS A 244 -6.73 -6.86 -49.96
C LYS A 244 -6.91 -6.82 -48.44
N PRO A 245 -6.50 -7.87 -47.71
CA PRO A 245 -6.40 -7.82 -46.26
C PRO A 245 -5.39 -6.75 -45.82
N ALA A 246 -5.52 -6.29 -44.58
CA ALA A 246 -4.57 -5.38 -43.94
C ALA A 246 -3.13 -5.91 -43.94
N SER A 247 -2.17 -4.98 -43.92
CA SER A 247 -0.77 -5.30 -43.65
C SER A 247 -0.59 -5.73 -42.20
N GLY A 248 0.38 -6.62 -41.95
CA GLY A 248 0.63 -7.18 -40.62
C GLY A 248 1.17 -6.15 -39.64
N ILE A 249 2.47 -5.87 -39.75
CA ILE A 249 3.13 -4.81 -38.97
C ILE A 249 3.73 -3.82 -39.96
N GLU A 250 3.39 -2.55 -39.82
CA GLU A 250 3.89 -1.49 -40.70
C GLU A 250 4.62 -0.42 -39.88
N ILE A 251 5.85 -0.14 -40.29
CA ILE A 251 6.68 0.94 -39.77
C ILE A 251 6.69 2.07 -40.80
N CYS A 252 6.35 3.27 -40.35
CA CYS A 252 6.20 4.46 -41.14
C CYS A 252 6.99 5.65 -40.58
N ASN A 253 7.14 6.63 -41.46
CA ASN A 253 7.60 7.99 -41.17
C ASN A 253 6.74 8.95 -42.00
N GLU A 254 5.43 8.99 -41.76
CA GLU A 254 4.49 9.75 -42.58
C GLU A 254 4.70 11.27 -42.48
N ILE A 255 5.26 11.74 -41.35
CA ILE A 255 5.50 13.16 -41.13
C ILE A 255 7.00 13.42 -40.94
N GLY A 256 7.67 13.79 -42.04
CA GLY A 256 9.13 13.94 -42.10
C GLY A 256 9.74 15.14 -41.35
N ASP A 257 8.95 16.12 -40.92
CA ASP A 257 9.39 17.30 -40.16
C ASP A 257 9.17 17.18 -38.64
N ARG A 258 8.63 16.05 -38.17
CA ARG A 258 8.38 15.81 -36.74
C ARG A 258 9.57 15.21 -36.02
N MET A 259 9.59 15.42 -34.70
CA MET A 259 10.75 15.23 -33.81
C MET A 259 11.38 13.82 -33.81
N LEU A 260 10.66 12.78 -34.26
CA LEU A 260 11.05 11.39 -34.02
C LEU A 260 10.98 10.56 -35.32
N PRO A 261 12.05 10.45 -36.13
CA PRO A 261 12.10 9.41 -37.15
C PRO A 261 12.12 8.03 -36.49
N SER A 262 11.42 7.07 -37.09
CA SER A 262 11.34 5.69 -36.63
C SER A 262 12.73 5.05 -36.54
N SER A 263 13.13 4.66 -35.33
CA SER A 263 14.47 4.16 -35.04
C SER A 263 14.52 3.35 -33.74
N GLY A 264 15.50 2.48 -33.58
CA GLY A 264 15.65 1.67 -32.36
C GLY A 264 14.53 0.63 -32.15
N ILE A 265 13.71 0.36 -33.17
CA ILE A 265 12.52 -0.49 -33.04
C ILE A 265 12.95 -1.96 -32.96
N VAL A 266 12.35 -2.72 -32.05
CA VAL A 266 12.55 -4.17 -31.90
C VAL A 266 11.24 -4.89 -32.20
N ILE A 267 11.20 -5.69 -33.28
CA ILE A 267 10.04 -6.50 -33.67
C ILE A 267 10.46 -7.96 -33.71
N THR A 268 10.09 -8.72 -32.68
CA THR A 268 10.51 -10.12 -32.56
C THR A 268 9.45 -11.01 -31.95
N ASN A 269 9.46 -12.30 -32.30
CA ASN A 269 8.58 -13.31 -31.71
C ASN A 269 7.09 -13.04 -31.93
N ASN A 270 6.71 -12.36 -33.00
CA ASN A 270 5.31 -12.18 -33.39
C ASN A 270 4.87 -13.29 -34.36
N VAL A 271 3.57 -13.57 -34.39
CA VAL A 271 2.92 -14.46 -35.38
C VAL A 271 2.12 -13.59 -36.33
N LEU A 272 2.45 -13.61 -37.62
CA LEU A 272 1.75 -12.89 -38.68
C LEU A 272 1.07 -13.91 -39.60
N ALA A 273 -0.24 -13.85 -39.78
CA ALA A 273 -0.96 -14.86 -40.55
C ALA A 273 -1.99 -14.27 -41.53
N GLY A 274 -1.78 -14.47 -42.83
CA GLY A 274 -2.67 -13.93 -43.87
C GLY A 274 -2.57 -12.40 -44.07
N VAL A 275 -1.64 -11.74 -43.38
CA VAL A 275 -1.44 -10.27 -43.37
C VAL A 275 -0.11 -9.81 -43.98
N GLY A 276 0.67 -10.74 -44.53
CA GLY A 276 2.01 -10.44 -45.04
C GLY A 276 3.09 -10.41 -43.95
N ASP A 277 4.16 -9.65 -44.22
CA ASP A 277 5.35 -9.57 -43.37
C ASP A 277 5.37 -8.21 -42.63
N VAL A 278 6.47 -7.91 -41.95
CA VAL A 278 6.80 -6.58 -41.45
C VAL A 278 7.20 -5.69 -42.62
N HIS A 279 6.49 -4.59 -42.79
CA HIS A 279 6.72 -3.63 -43.86
C HIS A 279 7.34 -2.34 -43.31
N TYR A 280 8.28 -1.77 -44.05
CA TYR A 280 8.81 -0.44 -43.81
C TYR A 280 8.44 0.46 -44.99
N SER A 281 7.70 1.54 -44.73
CA SER A 281 7.31 2.54 -45.74
C SER A 281 7.87 3.91 -45.40
N SER A 282 8.60 4.51 -46.34
CA SER A 282 9.03 5.91 -46.28
C SER A 282 8.00 6.78 -47.00
N TYR A 283 6.83 7.00 -46.39
CA TYR A 283 5.85 7.96 -46.91
C TYR A 283 6.41 9.40 -46.75
N GLY A 284 7.28 9.83 -47.67
CA GLY A 284 7.68 11.23 -47.82
C GLY A 284 9.00 11.66 -47.17
N ALA A 285 9.66 10.83 -46.33
CA ALA A 285 10.96 11.14 -45.75
C ALA A 285 12.00 10.03 -46.04
N ASN A 286 13.11 10.40 -46.69
CA ASN A 286 14.21 9.51 -47.10
C ASN A 286 15.11 9.05 -45.91
N THR A 287 14.54 8.85 -44.73
CA THR A 287 15.26 8.39 -43.55
C THR A 287 15.04 6.89 -43.46
N GLY A 288 15.99 6.05 -43.89
CA GLY A 288 15.86 4.60 -43.72
C GLY A 288 15.67 4.21 -42.24
N LEU A 289 15.20 2.99 -41.97
CA LEU A 289 15.08 2.46 -40.61
C LEU A 289 16.47 2.39 -39.94
N VAL A 290 16.66 3.08 -38.81
CA VAL A 290 17.96 3.17 -38.12
C VAL A 290 17.94 2.30 -36.86
N ASN A 291 19.01 1.52 -36.63
CA ASN A 291 19.25 0.75 -35.41
C ASN A 291 18.09 -0.15 -34.95
N SER A 292 17.30 -0.67 -35.89
CA SER A 292 16.13 -1.49 -35.56
C SER A 292 16.42 -2.97 -35.82
N THR A 293 15.78 -3.84 -35.04
CA THR A 293 15.92 -5.30 -35.11
C THR A 293 14.57 -5.91 -35.48
N ILE A 294 14.51 -6.60 -36.62
CA ILE A 294 13.36 -7.39 -37.03
C ILE A 294 13.85 -8.83 -37.20
N SER A 295 13.44 -9.73 -36.32
CA SER A 295 13.91 -11.12 -36.34
C SER A 295 12.95 -12.05 -35.61
N SER A 296 13.05 -13.36 -35.84
CA SER A 296 12.31 -14.38 -35.08
C SER A 296 10.77 -14.21 -35.12
N ASN A 297 10.22 -13.56 -36.14
CA ASN A 297 8.77 -13.52 -36.37
C ASN A 297 8.37 -14.75 -37.22
N THR A 298 7.22 -15.32 -36.91
CA THR A 298 6.66 -16.46 -37.63
C THR A 298 5.59 -15.98 -38.59
N ILE A 299 5.71 -16.34 -39.87
CA ILE A 299 4.81 -15.85 -40.92
C ILE A 299 4.07 -17.04 -41.54
N TYR A 300 2.76 -16.95 -41.54
CA TYR A 300 1.85 -17.90 -42.17
C TYR A 300 1.14 -17.23 -43.35
N SER A 301 1.03 -17.96 -44.46
CA SER A 301 0.32 -17.48 -45.64
C SER A 301 -1.19 -17.34 -45.44
N SER A 302 -1.75 -18.01 -44.43
CA SER A 302 -3.17 -18.01 -44.08
C SER A 302 -3.36 -18.02 -42.55
N PRO A 303 -4.41 -17.41 -41.98
CA PRO A 303 -4.79 -17.60 -40.58
C PRO A 303 -5.03 -19.06 -40.21
N GLU A 304 -5.54 -19.87 -41.14
CA GLU A 304 -5.83 -21.30 -40.92
C GLU A 304 -4.56 -22.14 -40.75
N SER A 305 -3.40 -21.61 -41.15
CA SER A 305 -2.11 -22.29 -41.00
C SER A 305 -1.35 -21.88 -39.74
N ILE A 306 -1.89 -20.97 -38.92
CA ILE A 306 -1.45 -20.87 -37.53
C ILE A 306 -1.70 -22.26 -36.91
N PRO A 307 -0.67 -22.93 -36.37
CA PRO A 307 -0.85 -24.18 -35.67
C PRO A 307 -1.95 -23.93 -34.66
N ALA A 308 -3.00 -24.76 -34.68
CA ALA A 308 -3.88 -24.84 -33.53
C ALA A 308 -2.94 -24.90 -32.32
N PRO A 309 -3.13 -24.05 -31.30
CA PRO A 309 -2.31 -24.15 -30.10
C PRO A 309 -2.23 -25.63 -29.76
N SER A 310 -1.00 -26.18 -29.67
CA SER A 310 -0.78 -27.59 -29.30
C SER A 310 -1.80 -27.88 -28.23
N PRO A 311 -2.69 -28.90 -28.36
CA PRO A 311 -3.88 -28.97 -27.55
C PRO A 311 -3.45 -28.77 -26.10
N THR A 312 -3.72 -27.57 -25.59
CA THR A 312 -4.02 -27.41 -24.19
C THR A 312 -5.09 -28.48 -23.97
N PRO A 313 -4.95 -29.36 -22.97
CA PRO A 313 -5.90 -30.44 -22.74
C PRO A 313 -7.31 -29.91 -23.00
N THR A 314 -8.07 -30.65 -23.83
CA THR A 314 -9.45 -30.31 -24.25
C THR A 314 -10.13 -29.47 -23.18
N PRO A 315 -10.66 -28.26 -23.44
CA PRO A 315 -11.65 -27.72 -22.53
C PRO A 315 -12.81 -28.72 -22.57
N THR A 316 -12.87 -29.57 -21.53
CA THR A 316 -14.11 -29.96 -20.88
C THR A 316 -15.08 -28.78 -21.04
N PRO A 317 -16.37 -28.98 -21.42
CA PRO A 317 -17.36 -27.87 -21.51
C PRO A 317 -17.02 -26.90 -20.40
N THR A 318 -16.67 -25.63 -20.70
CA THR A 318 -16.04 -24.72 -19.71
C THR A 318 -16.67 -25.10 -18.40
N PRO A 319 -15.97 -25.77 -17.46
CA PRO A 319 -16.54 -25.92 -16.15
C PRO A 319 -16.88 -24.47 -15.85
N THR A 320 -18.16 -24.14 -15.62
CA THR A 320 -18.52 -22.89 -14.96
C THR A 320 -17.35 -22.59 -14.04
N PRO A 321 -16.58 -21.48 -14.24
CA PRO A 321 -15.22 -21.32 -13.69
C PRO A 321 -15.25 -22.04 -12.38
N SER A 322 -14.55 -23.19 -12.33
CA SER A 322 -14.74 -24.11 -11.22
C SER A 322 -14.49 -23.24 -10.02
N ASP A 323 -15.56 -22.96 -9.28
CA ASP A 323 -15.52 -22.17 -8.06
C ASP A 323 -14.66 -23.05 -7.17
N ASP A 324 -13.36 -22.79 -7.24
CA ASP A 324 -12.32 -23.61 -6.71
C ASP A 324 -12.21 -23.11 -5.29
N PRO A 325 -12.83 -23.85 -4.34
CA PRO A 325 -13.10 -23.29 -3.03
C PRO A 325 -11.77 -22.86 -2.42
N VAL A 326 -11.78 -21.72 -1.75
CA VAL A 326 -10.70 -21.38 -0.83
C VAL A 326 -10.40 -22.59 0.07
N VAL A 327 -9.12 -22.92 0.24
CA VAL A 327 -8.67 -23.98 1.16
C VAL A 327 -7.92 -23.31 2.29
N ALA A 328 -8.49 -23.40 3.49
CA ALA A 328 -7.91 -22.89 4.72
C ALA A 328 -7.08 -23.99 5.39
N ALA A 329 -5.76 -23.88 5.31
CA ALA A 329 -4.85 -24.87 5.87
C ALA A 329 -4.57 -24.57 7.34
N ASP A 330 -4.70 -25.59 8.20
CA ASP A 330 -4.47 -25.42 9.63
C ASP A 330 -3.10 -24.80 9.95
N ASP A 331 -3.11 -23.83 10.86
CA ASP A 331 -1.93 -23.12 11.30
C ASP A 331 -1.45 -23.61 12.66
N SER A 332 -0.14 -23.51 12.88
CA SER A 332 0.44 -23.70 14.20
C SER A 332 1.43 -22.59 14.50
N TYR A 333 1.21 -21.92 15.63
CA TYR A 333 2.11 -20.89 16.13
C TYR A 333 2.65 -21.27 17.51
N ALA A 334 3.92 -20.96 17.75
CA ALA A 334 4.47 -20.95 19.09
C ALA A 334 4.08 -19.64 19.77
N ALA A 335 3.56 -19.75 20.98
CA ALA A 335 3.26 -18.61 21.84
C ALA A 335 3.91 -18.83 23.19
N THR A 336 3.90 -17.78 23.99
CA THR A 336 4.47 -17.77 25.34
C THR A 336 3.36 -17.26 26.24
N GLU A 337 3.13 -17.91 27.39
CA GLU A 337 2.11 -17.42 28.32
C GLU A 337 2.39 -15.96 28.73
N ASP A 338 1.33 -15.21 29.01
CA ASP A 338 1.34 -13.77 29.36
C ASP A 338 1.99 -12.82 28.35
N ALA A 339 2.41 -13.32 27.19
CA ALA A 339 2.96 -12.53 26.09
C ALA A 339 1.96 -12.42 24.94
N VAL A 340 1.81 -11.20 24.41
CA VAL A 340 1.03 -10.96 23.19
C VAL A 340 1.83 -11.43 21.98
N LEU A 341 1.28 -12.38 21.23
CA LEU A 341 1.81 -12.80 19.94
C LEU A 341 1.23 -11.91 18.83
N THR A 342 2.09 -11.22 18.07
CA THR A 342 1.69 -10.47 16.88
C THR A 342 2.29 -11.14 15.64
N VAL A 343 1.43 -11.47 14.67
CA VAL A 343 1.82 -12.12 13.42
C VAL A 343 1.42 -11.21 12.25
N ASP A 344 2.40 -10.84 11.42
CA ASP A 344 2.17 -10.06 10.21
C ASP A 344 1.54 -10.90 9.09
N ALA A 345 0.95 -10.25 8.08
CA ALA A 345 0.22 -10.91 7.00
C ALA A 345 1.06 -11.94 6.20
N THR A 346 2.38 -11.77 6.10
CA THR A 346 3.24 -12.71 5.35
C THR A 346 3.41 -14.07 6.04
N LYS A 347 3.08 -14.14 7.34
CA LYS A 347 3.10 -15.36 8.17
C LYS A 347 1.75 -15.62 8.84
N GLY A 348 0.76 -14.80 8.54
CA GLY A 348 -0.58 -14.85 9.11
C GLY A 348 -1.36 -16.06 8.62
N VAL A 349 -2.61 -16.17 9.05
CA VAL A 349 -3.45 -17.36 8.79
C VAL A 349 -3.71 -17.62 7.31
N LEU A 350 -3.48 -16.63 6.43
CA LEU A 350 -3.65 -16.80 4.99
C LEU A 350 -2.35 -17.21 4.28
N ALA A 351 -1.22 -17.35 4.96
CA ALA A 351 0.08 -17.52 4.31
C ALA A 351 0.25 -18.88 3.62
N ASN A 352 -0.34 -19.93 4.20
CA ASN A 352 -0.39 -21.31 3.69
C ASN A 352 -1.72 -21.63 2.96
N ASP A 353 -2.71 -20.76 3.03
CA ASP A 353 -4.00 -20.92 2.35
C ASP A 353 -3.89 -20.75 0.83
N SER A 354 -4.79 -21.40 0.09
CA SER A 354 -4.92 -21.23 -1.36
C SER A 354 -6.31 -20.73 -1.73
N ALA A 355 -6.37 -19.73 -2.62
CA ALA A 355 -7.57 -19.29 -3.29
C ALA A 355 -7.25 -19.23 -4.79
N PRO A 356 -7.47 -20.32 -5.54
CA PRO A 356 -7.14 -20.41 -6.96
C PRO A 356 -7.83 -19.31 -7.80
N ASP A 357 -9.05 -18.92 -7.42
CA ASP A 357 -9.83 -17.85 -8.07
C ASP A 357 -9.44 -16.42 -7.62
N GLY A 358 -8.47 -16.31 -6.70
CA GLY A 358 -7.97 -15.03 -6.19
C GLY A 358 -8.82 -14.45 -5.06
N GLY A 359 -8.51 -13.23 -4.61
CA GLY A 359 -9.30 -12.53 -3.58
C GLY A 359 -9.18 -13.05 -2.13
N LYS A 360 -8.18 -13.87 -1.83
CA LYS A 360 -7.92 -14.47 -0.50
C LYS A 360 -7.92 -13.44 0.63
N ALA A 361 -8.89 -13.54 1.54
CA ALA A 361 -9.03 -12.70 2.72
C ALA A 361 -9.60 -13.51 3.90
N ALA A 362 -9.29 -13.08 5.13
CA ALA A 362 -9.89 -13.64 6.33
C ALA A 362 -11.11 -12.80 6.75
N VAL A 363 -12.10 -13.43 7.40
CA VAL A 363 -13.18 -12.70 8.08
C VAL A 363 -12.60 -12.01 9.32
N ALA A 364 -12.31 -10.72 9.19
CA ALA A 364 -11.73 -9.91 10.26
C ALA A 364 -12.67 -9.82 11.48
N GLY A 365 -12.10 -9.82 12.68
CA GLY A 365 -12.87 -9.76 13.91
C GLY A 365 -12.05 -10.00 15.16
N THR A 366 -12.75 -10.04 16.30
CA THR A 366 -12.18 -10.46 17.58
C THR A 366 -12.82 -11.78 17.97
N PHE A 367 -12.00 -12.80 18.17
CA PHE A 367 -12.40 -14.17 18.47
C PHE A 367 -11.94 -14.54 19.88
N ALA A 368 -12.77 -15.28 20.61
CA ALA A 368 -12.34 -15.95 21.83
C ALA A 368 -11.68 -17.27 21.46
N THR A 369 -10.61 -17.63 22.17
CA THR A 369 -9.96 -18.94 21.99
C THR A 369 -10.57 -19.99 22.92
N ALA A 370 -10.32 -21.27 22.63
CA ALA A 370 -10.84 -22.41 23.37
C ALA A 370 -10.49 -22.36 24.87
N GLN A 371 -9.35 -21.76 25.23
CA GLN A 371 -8.87 -21.67 26.61
C GLN A 371 -9.09 -20.29 27.25
N GLY A 372 -9.86 -19.41 26.59
CA GLY A 372 -10.28 -18.12 27.14
C GLY A 372 -9.31 -16.97 26.89
N GLY A 373 -8.39 -17.11 25.94
CA GLY A 373 -7.62 -16.01 25.34
C GLY A 373 -8.43 -15.27 24.27
N SER A 374 -7.77 -14.34 23.57
CA SER A 374 -8.40 -13.57 22.50
C SER A 374 -7.51 -13.42 21.27
N VAL A 375 -8.11 -13.42 20.08
CA VAL A 375 -7.43 -13.13 18.82
C VAL A 375 -8.12 -11.97 18.11
N LYS A 376 -7.36 -10.94 17.75
CA LYS A 376 -7.81 -9.86 16.87
C LYS A 376 -7.23 -10.11 15.47
N LEU A 377 -8.06 -10.61 14.56
CA LEU A 377 -7.71 -10.98 13.19
C LEU A 377 -8.09 -9.86 12.21
N ALA A 378 -7.17 -9.51 11.31
CA ALA A 378 -7.39 -8.60 10.20
C ALA A 378 -7.67 -9.36 8.89
N ALA A 379 -8.24 -8.67 7.91
CA ALA A 379 -8.68 -9.29 6.66
C ALA A 379 -7.52 -9.78 5.78
N ASP A 380 -6.31 -9.23 5.97
CA ASP A 380 -5.09 -9.65 5.28
C ASP A 380 -4.43 -10.90 5.91
N GLY A 381 -5.08 -11.50 6.92
CA GLY A 381 -4.59 -12.68 7.63
C GLY A 381 -3.63 -12.37 8.80
N SER A 382 -3.23 -11.11 8.99
CA SER A 382 -2.45 -10.72 10.17
C SER A 382 -3.31 -10.76 11.43
N PHE A 383 -2.72 -11.08 12.58
CA PHE A 383 -3.48 -11.13 13.84
C PHE A 383 -2.62 -10.84 15.08
N VAL A 384 -3.34 -10.50 16.16
CA VAL A 384 -2.79 -10.36 17.50
C VAL A 384 -3.48 -11.37 18.42
N TYR A 385 -2.73 -12.34 18.95
CA TYR A 385 -3.19 -13.31 19.95
C TYR A 385 -2.73 -12.90 21.35
N THR A 386 -3.65 -12.87 22.30
CA THR A 386 -3.39 -12.68 23.74
C THR A 386 -3.86 -13.93 24.47
N PRO A 387 -2.95 -14.76 25.00
CA PRO A 387 -3.32 -15.91 25.83
C PRO A 387 -4.16 -15.49 27.04
N LYS A 388 -4.91 -16.43 27.60
CA LYS A 388 -5.47 -16.23 28.94
C LYS A 388 -4.32 -16.07 29.94
N ALA A 389 -4.47 -15.18 30.92
CA ALA A 389 -3.46 -14.99 31.96
C ALA A 389 -3.13 -16.33 32.66
N ASN A 390 -1.83 -16.59 32.82
CA ASN A 390 -1.25 -17.78 33.46
C ASN A 390 -1.69 -19.12 32.80
N PHE A 391 -2.02 -19.09 31.49
CA PHE A 391 -2.33 -20.29 30.73
C PHE A 391 -1.12 -20.74 29.91
N PHE A 392 -0.67 -21.97 30.15
CA PHE A 392 0.24 -22.72 29.28
C PHE A 392 -0.44 -23.99 28.77
N GLY A 393 0.00 -24.46 27.59
CA GLY A 393 -0.57 -25.62 26.92
C GLY A 393 -1.07 -25.31 25.51
N SER A 394 -1.99 -26.15 25.01
CA SER A 394 -2.56 -25.97 23.67
C SER A 394 -3.82 -25.12 23.74
N ASP A 395 -3.83 -24.01 23.02
CA ASP A 395 -5.01 -23.17 22.80
C ASP A 395 -5.33 -23.13 21.30
N SER A 396 -6.56 -22.76 20.94
CA SER A 396 -6.98 -22.76 19.54
C SER A 396 -8.14 -21.82 19.27
N PHE A 397 -8.23 -21.36 18.03
CA PHE A 397 -9.44 -20.76 17.48
C PHE A 397 -9.57 -21.14 16.00
N SER A 398 -10.76 -20.96 15.44
CA SER A 398 -11.01 -21.14 14.01
C SER A 398 -11.22 -19.80 13.33
N TYR A 399 -10.73 -19.66 12.11
CA TYR A 399 -10.99 -18.50 11.25
C TYR A 399 -11.66 -18.96 9.96
N THR A 400 -12.34 -18.04 9.29
CA THR A 400 -12.94 -18.29 7.97
C THR A 400 -12.15 -17.52 6.93
N ALA A 401 -11.59 -18.24 5.96
CA ALA A 401 -11.02 -17.67 4.75
C ALA A 401 -12.13 -17.50 3.71
N LYS A 402 -11.96 -16.51 2.83
CA LYS A 402 -12.84 -16.22 1.70
C LYS A 402 -12.03 -15.85 0.48
N ASP A 403 -12.46 -16.27 -0.70
CA ASP A 403 -11.93 -15.85 -2.00
C ASP A 403 -12.73 -14.69 -2.62
N ALA A 404 -12.38 -14.34 -3.87
CA ALA A 404 -13.01 -13.28 -4.64
C ALA A 404 -14.48 -13.54 -4.93
N ASP A 405 -14.89 -14.81 -5.07
CA ASP A 405 -16.22 -15.22 -5.53
C ASP A 405 -17.21 -15.42 -4.38
N GLY A 406 -16.72 -15.59 -3.16
CA GLY A 406 -17.56 -15.69 -1.96
C GLY A 406 -17.48 -17.02 -1.25
N ASP A 407 -16.75 -17.96 -1.82
CA ASP A 407 -16.51 -19.27 -1.24
C ASP A 407 -15.70 -19.14 0.04
N THR A 408 -15.99 -20.03 0.98
CA THR A 408 -15.43 -19.97 2.32
C THR A 408 -15.00 -21.32 2.81
N ASP A 409 -13.88 -21.36 3.51
CA ASP A 409 -13.40 -22.52 4.25
C ASP A 409 -12.90 -22.08 5.63
N THR A 410 -12.83 -23.02 6.56
CA THR A 410 -12.47 -22.75 7.96
C THR A 410 -11.18 -23.45 8.32
N GLY A 411 -10.14 -22.67 8.62
CA GLY A 411 -8.87 -23.18 9.14
C GLY A 411 -8.85 -23.18 10.67
N ALA A 412 -8.18 -24.16 11.27
CA ALA A 412 -7.92 -24.17 12.70
C ALA A 412 -6.52 -23.62 12.98
N VAL A 413 -6.45 -22.65 13.88
CA VAL A 413 -5.18 -22.16 14.40
C VAL A 413 -4.92 -22.78 15.75
N THR A 414 -3.78 -23.45 15.90
CA THR A 414 -3.29 -23.98 17.17
C THR A 414 -2.15 -23.13 17.71
N PHE A 415 -2.31 -22.63 18.93
CA PHE A 415 -1.25 -22.00 19.70
C PHE A 415 -0.63 -23.02 20.66
N LYS A 416 0.66 -23.28 20.50
CA LYS A 416 1.46 -24.00 21.50
C LYS A 416 2.01 -22.97 22.46
N VAL A 417 1.27 -22.70 23.54
CA VAL A 417 1.64 -21.74 24.57
C VAL A 417 2.64 -22.41 25.50
N ALA A 418 3.91 -22.03 25.34
CA ALA A 418 4.96 -22.48 26.22
C ALA A 418 4.75 -21.85 27.61
N ASP A 419 4.85 -22.72 28.62
CA ASP A 419 5.03 -22.34 30.01
C ASP A 419 6.29 -21.47 30.12
N VAL A 420 6.15 -20.33 30.76
CA VAL A 420 7.28 -19.51 31.18
C VAL A 420 7.45 -19.82 32.63
N ALA A 421 8.55 -20.49 32.99
CA ALA A 421 8.91 -20.65 34.38
C ALA A 421 8.83 -19.29 35.09
N GLU A 422 7.82 -19.11 35.95
CA GLU A 422 7.63 -17.90 36.73
C GLU A 422 8.81 -17.77 37.70
N THR A 423 9.88 -17.15 37.21
CA THR A 423 10.94 -16.65 38.06
C THR A 423 10.43 -15.35 38.67
N THR A 424 10.46 -15.23 39.99
CA THR A 424 10.32 -13.93 40.66
C THR A 424 11.20 -12.90 39.92
N PRO A 425 10.64 -11.78 39.44
CA PRO A 425 11.11 -11.13 38.23
C PRO A 425 12.54 -10.59 38.36
N THR A 426 13.42 -11.04 37.47
CA THR A 426 14.78 -10.50 37.25
C THR A 426 14.86 -10.06 35.78
N PRO A 427 14.89 -8.75 35.47
CA PRO A 427 14.78 -8.24 34.09
C PRO A 427 16.14 -7.97 33.40
N THR A 428 16.15 -8.05 32.07
CA THR A 428 17.25 -7.66 31.15
C THR A 428 16.66 -6.93 29.91
N PRO A 429 17.24 -5.81 29.38
CA PRO A 429 16.73 -5.01 28.24
C PRO A 429 17.27 -5.52 26.86
N THR A 430 16.78 -5.20 25.62
CA THR A 430 16.47 -3.91 24.94
C THR A 430 15.75 -4.14 23.57
N PRO A 431 14.92 -3.21 23.03
CA PRO A 431 15.40 -2.18 22.09
C PRO A 431 14.95 -0.74 22.42
N THR A 432 15.76 0.25 22.04
CA THR A 432 15.73 1.66 22.47
C THR A 432 14.42 2.39 22.13
N PRO A 433 13.66 2.87 23.14
CA PRO A 433 12.56 3.80 22.94
C PRO A 433 13.08 5.24 22.72
N THR A 434 12.40 6.02 21.89
CA THR A 434 12.56 7.47 21.80
C THR A 434 12.48 8.07 23.21
N PRO A 435 13.49 8.83 23.70
CA PRO A 435 13.47 9.31 25.07
C PRO A 435 12.32 10.30 25.30
N SER A 436 11.67 10.18 26.48
CA SER A 436 10.74 11.19 27.00
C SER A 436 11.40 12.56 27.02
N PRO A 437 10.66 13.67 26.82
CA PRO A 437 11.26 15.01 26.81
C PRO A 437 11.90 15.31 28.18
N ARG A 438 13.23 15.43 28.19
CA ARG A 438 14.03 15.91 29.33
C ARG A 438 13.60 17.35 29.67
N PRO A 439 13.53 17.76 30.95
CA PRO A 439 13.21 19.15 31.29
C PRO A 439 14.26 20.10 30.71
N THR A 440 13.83 21.32 30.33
CA THR A 440 14.75 22.37 29.88
C THR A 440 15.55 22.87 31.07
N THR A 441 16.87 22.73 31.01
CA THR A 441 17.80 23.12 32.08
C THR A 441 18.35 24.54 31.88
N THR A 442 18.47 25.29 32.96
CA THR A 442 18.98 26.66 33.02
C THR A 442 20.42 26.77 33.47
N THR A 443 20.94 25.80 34.23
CA THR A 443 22.35 25.74 34.65
C THR A 443 22.97 24.42 34.26
N THR A 444 24.29 24.40 34.03
CA THR A 444 25.05 23.17 33.82
C THR A 444 26.21 23.09 34.81
N ILE A 445 26.27 22.00 35.55
CA ILE A 445 27.30 21.69 36.54
C ILE A 445 28.00 20.42 36.11
N ASN A 446 29.31 20.49 35.92
CA ASN A 446 30.13 19.35 35.53
C ASN A 446 31.12 19.04 36.65
N GLY A 447 31.19 17.77 37.03
CA GLY A 447 32.26 17.22 37.81
C GLY A 447 33.57 17.11 37.03
N THR A 448 34.50 16.42 37.66
CA THR A 448 35.85 16.11 37.21
C THR A 448 35.97 14.60 37.03
N SER A 449 37.17 14.07 36.80
CA SER A 449 37.39 12.62 36.81
C SER A 449 37.65 12.06 38.22
N SER A 450 37.31 12.81 39.27
CA SER A 450 37.50 12.48 40.68
C SER A 450 36.17 12.56 41.39
N ALA A 451 36.02 11.84 42.50
CA ALA A 451 34.80 11.87 43.31
C ALA A 451 34.44 13.31 43.72
N ASN A 452 33.23 13.73 43.38
CA ASN A 452 32.73 15.08 43.58
C ASN A 452 31.40 15.07 44.33
N GLU A 453 31.18 16.13 45.11
CA GLU A 453 29.86 16.48 45.62
C GLU A 453 29.35 17.66 44.78
N LEU A 454 28.34 17.40 43.96
CA LEU A 454 27.77 18.34 43.00
C LEU A 454 26.39 18.78 43.49
N ILE A 455 26.25 20.08 43.74
CA ILE A 455 25.04 20.66 44.31
C ILE A 455 24.42 21.66 43.32
N GLY A 456 23.19 21.37 42.91
CA GLY A 456 22.32 22.19 42.09
C GLY A 456 21.77 23.43 42.80
N THR A 457 20.97 24.19 42.07
CA THR A 457 20.38 25.47 42.47
C THR A 457 18.94 25.27 42.96
N SER A 458 18.00 26.15 42.58
CA SER A 458 16.56 25.96 42.85
C SER A 458 15.72 25.97 41.58
N GLY A 459 16.40 26.00 40.42
CA GLY A 459 15.80 25.86 39.10
C GLY A 459 16.35 24.60 38.42
N ASN A 460 15.84 24.32 37.21
CA ASN A 460 16.19 23.10 36.49
C ASN A 460 17.66 23.09 36.07
N ASP A 461 18.43 22.13 36.54
CA ASP A 461 19.87 22.04 36.32
C ASP A 461 20.27 20.76 35.59
N LEU A 462 21.32 20.84 34.77
CA LEU A 462 22.02 19.69 34.22
C LEU A 462 23.26 19.41 35.06
N ILE A 463 23.27 18.32 35.81
CA ILE A 463 24.38 17.90 36.67
C ILE A 463 25.02 16.64 36.08
N ASN A 464 26.32 16.67 35.82
CA ASN A 464 27.06 15.56 35.22
C ASN A 464 28.31 15.23 36.06
N GLY A 465 28.30 14.07 36.72
CA GLY A 465 29.39 13.56 37.58
C GLY A 465 30.66 13.26 36.80
N ARG A 466 30.52 12.52 35.70
CA ARG A 466 31.57 12.03 34.79
C ARG A 466 32.23 10.74 35.26
N ASP A 467 33.41 10.81 35.89
CA ASP A 467 34.13 9.62 36.32
C ASP A 467 34.31 9.63 37.84
N SER A 468 34.38 8.44 38.42
CA SER A 468 34.46 8.18 39.87
C SER A 468 33.12 8.25 40.60
N HIS A 469 33.16 8.21 41.93
CA HIS A 469 31.98 8.08 42.78
C HIS A 469 31.48 9.47 43.16
N ASP A 470 30.45 9.96 42.48
CA ASP A 470 29.95 11.30 42.66
C ASP A 470 28.66 11.32 43.49
N THR A 471 28.43 12.42 44.22
CA THR A 471 27.18 12.68 44.93
C THR A 471 26.48 13.86 44.28
N LEU A 472 25.28 13.66 43.75
CA LEU A 472 24.53 14.62 42.95
C LEU A 472 23.27 15.06 43.70
N TRP A 473 23.17 16.35 43.99
CA TRP A 473 22.01 16.98 44.59
C TRP A 473 21.34 17.89 43.57
N GLY A 474 20.17 17.51 43.04
CA GLY A 474 19.37 18.38 42.15
C GLY A 474 18.84 19.63 42.87
N MET A 475 18.46 19.45 44.14
CA MET A 475 17.75 20.43 44.98
C MET A 475 16.32 20.67 44.48
N ASN A 476 15.88 21.93 44.34
CA ASN A 476 14.57 22.21 43.77
C ASN A 476 14.71 22.48 42.27
N GLY A 477 13.69 22.15 41.48
CA GLY A 477 13.77 22.16 40.02
C GLY A 477 13.39 20.80 39.47
N SER A 478 13.10 20.73 38.17
CA SER A 478 13.06 19.46 37.45
C SER A 478 14.42 19.28 36.80
N ASP A 479 15.28 18.56 37.51
CA ASP A 479 16.70 18.47 37.20
C ASP A 479 17.02 17.28 36.32
N VAL A 480 18.26 17.27 35.88
CA VAL A 480 18.79 16.32 34.95
C VAL A 480 20.12 15.83 35.47
N LEU A 481 20.13 14.60 35.99
CA LEU A 481 21.24 14.03 36.74
C LEU A 481 21.88 12.90 35.95
N ILE A 482 23.17 13.05 35.65
CA ILE A 482 24.01 12.05 34.97
C ILE A 482 25.13 11.66 35.93
N GLY A 483 25.13 10.43 36.43
CA GLY A 483 26.17 9.93 37.34
C GLY A 483 27.49 9.72 36.59
N GLY A 484 27.44 8.97 35.50
CA GLY A 484 28.60 8.60 34.70
C GLY A 484 29.18 7.24 35.10
N THR A 485 30.48 7.17 35.37
CA THR A 485 31.18 5.93 35.72
C THR A 485 31.60 5.94 37.19
N GLY A 486 31.24 4.91 37.94
CA GLY A 486 31.55 4.84 39.36
C GLY A 486 30.32 4.38 40.13
N ARG A 487 30.36 4.51 41.46
CA ARG A 487 29.19 4.29 42.32
C ARG A 487 28.67 5.65 42.76
N ASP A 488 27.68 6.14 42.03
CA ASP A 488 27.17 7.48 42.19
C ASP A 488 25.99 7.50 43.17
N THR A 489 25.79 8.65 43.81
CA THR A 489 24.73 8.85 44.80
C THR A 489 23.82 9.98 44.34
N PHE A 490 22.55 9.68 44.08
CA PHE A 490 21.54 10.66 43.69
C PHE A 490 20.71 11.03 44.91
N VAL A 491 20.77 12.29 45.35
CA VAL A 491 20.24 12.71 46.64
C VAL A 491 18.94 13.51 46.50
N PHE A 492 17.89 13.00 47.14
CA PHE A 492 16.60 13.64 47.34
C PHE A 492 16.41 13.96 48.82
N ALA A 493 17.13 14.96 49.31
CA ALA A 493 17.03 15.42 50.68
C ALA A 493 17.06 16.95 50.75
N SER A 494 16.61 17.50 51.87
CA SER A 494 16.81 18.92 52.16
C SER A 494 18.25 19.17 52.58
N ALA A 495 18.86 20.24 52.08
CA ALA A 495 20.22 20.64 52.44
C ALA A 495 20.22 22.03 53.09
N GLY A 496 20.59 22.08 54.38
CA GLY A 496 20.57 23.32 55.15
C GLY A 496 19.18 23.96 55.19
N SER A 497 19.07 25.22 54.78
CA SER A 497 17.79 25.95 54.71
C SER A 497 16.98 25.66 53.43
N ASN A 498 17.52 24.89 52.49
CA ASN A 498 16.87 24.59 51.22
C ASN A 498 16.02 23.32 51.37
N ALA A 499 14.74 23.51 51.71
CA ALA A 499 13.79 22.41 51.78
C ALA A 499 13.48 21.89 50.37
N LEU A 500 13.68 20.59 50.15
CA LEU A 500 13.22 19.88 48.96
C LEU A 500 11.69 19.78 48.99
N LYS A 501 11.02 20.14 47.89
CA LYS A 501 9.56 20.06 47.78
C LYS A 501 9.15 19.06 46.72
N LEU A 502 8.49 17.98 47.15
CA LEU A 502 7.87 17.04 46.21
C LEU A 502 6.71 17.70 45.45
N GLY A 503 6.56 17.39 44.17
CA GLY A 503 5.44 17.86 43.36
C GLY A 503 5.76 17.91 41.87
N SER A 504 4.76 18.23 41.04
CA SER A 504 4.88 18.20 39.58
C SER A 504 5.87 19.21 38.98
N GLY A 505 6.38 20.16 39.76
CA GLY A 505 7.44 21.08 39.36
C GLY A 505 8.85 20.63 39.78
N ASN A 506 8.97 19.49 40.45
CA ASN A 506 10.20 18.98 41.05
C ASN A 506 10.40 17.50 40.73
N VAL A 507 10.42 17.18 39.43
CA VAL A 507 10.54 15.81 38.94
C VAL A 507 11.84 15.68 38.17
N ASP A 508 12.80 15.00 38.77
CA ASP A 508 14.14 14.90 38.22
C ASP A 508 14.26 13.74 37.22
N VAL A 509 15.21 13.84 36.30
CA VAL A 509 15.53 12.78 35.33
C VAL A 509 16.90 12.23 35.63
N LEU A 510 16.95 10.98 36.07
CA LEU A 510 18.17 10.18 36.27
C LEU A 510 18.44 9.42 34.98
N VAL A 511 19.57 9.71 34.34
CA VAL A 511 19.78 9.32 32.95
C VAL A 511 20.42 7.95 32.81
N ASP A 512 21.38 7.64 33.67
CA ASP A 512 22.25 6.48 33.54
C ASP A 512 22.38 5.65 34.82
N PHE A 513 21.42 5.75 35.75
CA PHE A 513 21.40 5.03 37.03
C PHE A 513 21.63 3.52 36.88
N LYS A 514 22.53 2.95 37.69
CA LYS A 514 22.88 1.52 37.71
C LYS A 514 22.66 0.96 39.12
N ALA A 515 21.61 0.14 39.31
CA ALA A 515 21.26 -0.46 40.61
C ALA A 515 22.41 -1.20 41.34
N ALA A 516 23.34 -1.81 40.60
CA ALA A 516 24.47 -2.52 41.22
C ALA A 516 25.55 -1.59 41.80
N ASP A 517 25.63 -0.35 41.30
CA ASP A 517 26.71 0.58 41.59
C ASP A 517 26.19 1.81 42.36
N ASP A 518 25.13 2.42 41.85
CA ASP A 518 24.60 3.71 42.29
C ASP A 518 23.60 3.56 43.44
N THR A 519 23.30 4.66 44.12
CA THR A 519 22.34 4.68 45.24
C THR A 519 21.43 5.90 45.15
N ILE A 520 20.13 5.72 45.38
CA ILE A 520 19.18 6.82 45.56
C ILE A 520 19.06 7.10 47.06
N GLN A 521 19.50 8.27 47.49
CA GLN A 521 19.36 8.70 48.89
C GLN A 521 18.10 9.53 49.08
N LEU A 522 17.28 9.15 50.05
CA LEU A 522 16.04 9.84 50.37
C LEU A 522 16.11 10.40 51.79
N GLY A 523 15.92 11.71 51.96
CA GLY A 523 15.90 12.32 53.29
C GLY A 523 14.60 12.01 54.04
N ASP A 524 14.68 11.47 55.25
CA ASP A 524 13.50 11.14 56.06
C ASP A 524 12.64 12.39 56.40
N SER A 525 13.25 13.57 56.42
CA SER A 525 12.56 14.86 56.55
C SER A 525 11.62 15.21 55.38
N VAL A 526 11.86 14.65 54.19
CA VAL A 526 11.06 14.83 52.98
C VAL A 526 10.11 13.65 52.82
N PHE A 527 10.64 12.44 52.97
CA PHE A 527 9.93 11.17 52.88
C PHE A 527 9.50 10.69 54.27
N THR A 528 8.68 11.53 54.93
CA THR A 528 8.34 11.48 56.38
C THR A 528 7.78 10.18 56.96
N LYS A 529 7.48 9.18 56.13
CA LYS A 529 6.97 7.87 56.54
C LYS A 529 7.99 6.74 56.33
N LEU A 530 9.21 7.09 55.92
CA LEU A 530 10.37 6.23 55.86
C LEU A 530 11.23 6.43 57.11
N ALA A 531 11.86 5.35 57.56
CA ALA A 531 12.80 5.38 58.67
C ALA A 531 14.23 5.35 58.12
N ALA A 532 15.14 6.09 58.75
CA ALA A 532 16.55 6.12 58.38
C ALA A 532 17.18 4.71 58.33
N GLY A 533 18.05 4.50 57.35
CA GLY A 533 18.66 3.21 57.04
C GLY A 533 18.17 2.60 55.72
N ALA A 534 18.36 1.30 55.55
CA ALA A 534 17.91 0.60 54.35
C ALA A 534 16.39 0.63 54.23
N LEU A 535 15.87 0.88 53.03
CA LEU A 535 14.43 0.81 52.76
C LEU A 535 13.93 -0.63 52.96
N SER A 536 12.83 -0.80 53.70
CA SER A 536 12.19 -2.11 53.85
C SER A 536 11.68 -2.58 52.50
N SER A 537 11.82 -3.88 52.20
CA SER A 537 11.23 -4.50 51.02
C SER A 537 9.70 -4.35 50.98
N SER A 538 9.05 -4.33 52.15
CA SER A 538 7.61 -4.05 52.28
C SER A 538 7.23 -2.58 52.00
N ALA A 539 8.20 -1.68 51.87
CA ALA A 539 7.95 -0.26 51.60
C ALA A 539 8.19 0.12 50.12
N PHE A 540 8.53 -0.84 49.27
CA PHE A 540 8.80 -0.65 47.85
C PHE A 540 7.90 -1.53 47.00
N VAL A 541 7.26 -0.94 45.99
CA VAL A 541 6.39 -1.66 45.06
C VAL A 541 6.69 -1.28 43.62
N VAL A 542 6.70 -2.29 42.74
CA VAL A 542 6.76 -2.09 41.29
C VAL A 542 5.34 -2.09 40.74
N GLY A 543 4.95 -1.01 40.09
CA GLY A 543 3.60 -0.83 39.57
C GLY A 543 3.24 0.64 39.38
N THR A 544 1.95 0.92 39.19
CA THR A 544 1.45 2.29 38.94
C THR A 544 0.83 2.94 40.18
N LYS A 545 0.70 2.20 41.29
CA LYS A 545 0.15 2.64 42.57
C LYS A 545 0.61 1.72 43.70
N ALA A 546 0.44 2.18 44.93
CA ALA A 546 0.61 1.34 46.10
C ALA A 546 -0.49 0.27 46.21
N LEU A 547 -0.16 -0.87 46.82
CA LEU A 547 -0.98 -2.07 46.94
C LEU A 547 -1.45 -2.31 48.37
N ASP A 548 -0.61 -1.96 49.36
CA ASP A 548 -0.97 -2.03 50.77
C ASP A 548 -0.35 -0.92 51.60
N SER A 549 -0.91 -0.68 52.78
CA SER A 549 -0.54 0.43 53.68
C SER A 549 0.93 0.47 54.12
N SER A 550 1.78 -0.50 53.77
CA SER A 550 3.22 -0.47 54.01
C SER A 550 4.04 0.08 52.84
N ASP A 551 3.50 0.07 51.62
CA ASP A 551 4.15 0.59 50.42
C ASP A 551 4.39 2.11 50.53
N ARG A 552 5.58 2.58 50.15
CA ARG A 552 5.94 4.01 50.23
C ARG A 552 6.58 4.52 48.95
N ILE A 553 7.43 3.72 48.33
CA ILE A 553 8.07 4.04 47.06
C ILE A 553 7.46 3.17 45.97
N ILE A 554 6.89 3.80 44.96
CA ILE A 554 6.28 3.16 43.80
C ILE A 554 7.16 3.40 42.59
N TYR A 555 7.56 2.33 41.91
CA TYR A 555 8.32 2.40 40.67
C TYR A 555 7.48 1.86 39.50
N ASP A 556 7.12 2.73 38.56
CA ASP A 556 6.50 2.33 37.30
C ASP A 556 7.61 1.98 36.28
N ASN A 557 7.94 0.69 36.20
CA ASN A 557 8.97 0.18 35.31
C ASN A 557 8.67 0.36 33.80
N LYS A 558 7.44 0.70 33.40
CA LYS A 558 7.10 1.00 32.00
C LYS A 558 7.49 2.42 31.62
N THR A 559 7.26 3.37 32.54
CA THR A 559 7.50 4.80 32.31
C THR A 559 8.79 5.33 32.94
N GLY A 560 9.41 4.58 33.85
CA GLY A 560 10.56 4.99 34.64
C GLY A 560 10.20 5.84 35.86
N ALA A 561 8.91 6.10 36.14
CA ALA A 561 8.49 7.04 37.18
C ALA A 561 8.70 6.48 38.60
N LEU A 562 9.33 7.28 39.46
CA LEU A 562 9.41 7.08 40.90
C LEU A 562 8.44 8.02 41.61
N SER A 563 7.59 7.45 42.45
CA SER A 563 6.59 8.18 43.22
C SER A 563 6.62 7.79 44.69
N TYR A 564 6.32 8.75 45.56
CA TYR A 564 6.18 8.55 46.98
C TYR A 564 4.71 8.59 47.39
N ASP A 565 4.24 7.53 48.05
CA ASP A 565 2.92 7.44 48.66
C ASP A 565 3.06 7.45 50.19
N ALA A 566 2.67 8.57 50.81
CA ALA A 566 2.78 8.74 52.25
C ALA A 566 1.77 7.88 53.04
N ASP A 567 0.62 7.54 52.46
CA ASP A 567 -0.36 6.69 53.13
C ASP A 567 -0.19 5.20 52.77
N GLY A 568 0.44 4.94 51.62
CA GLY A 568 0.74 3.61 51.08
C GLY A 568 -0.48 2.83 50.62
N THR A 569 -1.68 3.32 50.83
CA THR A 569 -2.90 2.58 50.47
C THR A 569 -3.27 2.77 49.00
N GLY A 570 -2.58 3.67 48.27
CA GLY A 570 -2.95 4.08 46.93
C GLY A 570 -4.29 4.84 46.86
N SER A 571 -4.83 5.25 48.02
CA SER A 571 -6.07 6.00 48.11
C SER A 571 -5.87 7.49 47.86
N THR A 572 -4.72 8.03 48.27
CA THR A 572 -4.22 9.34 47.83
C THR A 572 -3.28 9.17 46.64
N ALA A 573 -3.28 10.14 45.72
CA ALA A 573 -2.35 10.12 44.59
C ALA A 573 -0.89 10.23 45.08
N ALA A 574 -0.07 9.25 44.73
CA ALA A 574 1.36 9.29 45.00
C ALA A 574 2.03 10.47 44.28
N VAL A 575 3.02 11.07 44.93
CA VAL A 575 3.73 12.23 44.38
C VAL A 575 4.96 11.74 43.62
N LYS A 576 4.95 11.93 42.30
CA LYS A 576 6.10 11.66 41.44
C LYS A 576 7.25 12.62 41.78
N PHE A 577 8.46 12.09 41.97
CA PHE A 577 9.65 12.87 42.31
C PHE A 577 10.84 12.64 41.37
N ALA A 578 10.87 11.53 40.63
CA ALA A 578 11.92 11.27 39.66
C ALA A 578 11.45 10.39 38.49
N VAL A 579 12.27 10.35 37.43
CA VAL A 579 12.18 9.44 36.30
C VAL A 579 13.56 8.84 36.04
N LEU A 580 13.63 7.51 36.03
CA LEU A 580 14.77 6.76 35.51
C LEU A 580 14.61 6.67 33.99
N GLU A 581 15.36 7.49 33.24
CA GLU A 581 15.26 7.57 31.77
C GLU A 581 15.63 6.23 31.11
N ASN A 582 16.66 5.57 31.64
CA ASN A 582 17.10 4.24 31.21
C ASN A 582 16.20 3.09 31.69
N LYS A 583 15.19 3.37 32.52
CA LYS A 583 14.27 2.39 33.10
C LYS A 583 15.00 1.25 33.81
N ALA A 584 16.09 1.56 34.52
CA ALA A 584 16.84 0.60 35.31
C ALA A 584 15.93 -0.18 36.24
N THR A 585 16.22 -1.47 36.42
CA THR A 585 15.47 -2.27 37.40
C THR A 585 16.06 -2.05 38.77
N ILE A 586 15.23 -1.58 39.67
CA ILE A 586 15.61 -1.25 41.03
C ILE A 586 14.70 -1.99 42.02
N ASN A 587 15.16 -2.11 43.26
CA ASN A 587 14.45 -2.65 44.40
C ASN A 587 14.75 -1.80 45.66
N ALA A 588 14.22 -2.20 46.82
CA ALA A 588 14.39 -1.44 48.05
C ALA A 588 15.88 -1.22 48.46
N ALA A 589 16.79 -2.13 48.11
CA ALA A 589 18.21 -2.01 48.45
C ALA A 589 18.95 -0.88 47.72
N ASP A 590 18.38 -0.39 46.60
CA ASP A 590 18.94 0.74 45.83
C ASP A 590 18.62 2.10 46.49
N PHE A 591 17.80 2.08 47.54
CA PHE A 591 17.42 3.24 48.32
C PHE A 591 18.06 3.21 49.70
N TYR A 592 18.65 4.34 50.09
CA TYR A 592 19.13 4.54 51.43
C TYR A 592 18.49 5.78 52.04
N ILE A 593 17.86 5.62 53.20
CA ILE A 593 17.14 6.70 53.87
C ILE A 593 18.10 7.39 54.83
N ILE A 594 18.28 8.70 54.67
CA ILE A 594 19.22 9.54 55.43
C ILE A 594 18.54 10.52 56.36
#